data_AF-L8MWX8-F1
#
_entry.id   AF-L8MWX8-F1
#
_cell.length_a   1.000
_cell.length_b   1.000
_cell.length_c   1.000
_cell.angle_alpha   90.00
_cell.angle_beta   90.00
_cell.angle_gamma   90.00
#
_symmetry.space_group_name_H-M   'P 1'
#
loop_
_entity.id
_entity.type
_entity.pdbx_description
1 polymer ?
#
loop_
_entity_poly.entity_id
_entity_poly.type
_entity_poly.pdbx_seq_one_letter_code
_entity_poly.pdbx_strand_id
1 'polypeptide(L)'
;MMDIGDRAIQTFAYNVTIAAQNNPTQMAQLTIDIPDELAQRLAPYQNQISEIFARLINTSLLNESTSSTELVSNPLSTDFPTYLEIIDFLVNRPTSEQIANFKVSERSQTRLQELLQKNRDSNLLPSEVAELNLYEQLDVLMTMLKIRSYASIRTQNPSISHSA
;
A
#
# COMPACT_ATOMS: atom_id res chain seq x y z
N MET A 1 49.28 13.27 38.93
CA MET A 1 49.85 13.35 37.57
C MET A 1 49.12 12.31 36.75
N MET A 2 48.18 12.76 35.92
CA MET A 2 47.26 11.94 35.12
C MET A 2 48.02 11.49 33.88
N ASP A 3 48.20 10.19 33.68
CA ASP A 3 48.69 9.64 32.42
C ASP A 3 47.48 9.08 31.68
N ILE A 4 46.89 9.94 30.85
CA ILE A 4 45.84 9.58 29.90
C ILE A 4 46.54 9.50 28.56
N GLY A 5 46.99 8.30 28.20
CA GLY A 5 47.69 8.10 26.94
C GLY A 5 47.82 6.62 26.66
N ASP A 6 46.79 6.06 26.06
CA ASP A 6 46.88 5.16 24.89
C ASP A 6 45.68 4.21 24.87
N ARG A 7 44.54 4.74 24.43
CA ARG A 7 43.50 3.90 23.83
C ARG A 7 43.44 4.31 22.38
N ALA A 8 44.14 3.55 21.54
CA ALA A 8 43.88 3.47 20.12
C ALA A 8 42.36 3.30 19.94
N ILE A 9 41.67 4.40 19.62
CA ILE A 9 40.30 4.34 19.15
C ILE A 9 40.43 3.68 17.79
N GLN A 10 40.10 2.41 17.74
CA GLN A 10 39.97 1.65 16.52
C GLN A 10 38.84 2.32 15.74
N THR A 11 39.22 3.16 14.78
CA THR A 11 38.31 3.80 13.83
C THR A 11 37.59 2.70 13.07
N PHE A 12 36.35 2.41 13.45
CA PHE A 12 35.46 1.63 12.61
C PHE A 12 34.93 2.57 11.53
N ALA A 13 35.63 2.57 10.39
CA ALA A 13 35.15 3.23 9.18
C ALA A 13 33.95 2.44 8.65
N TYR A 14 32.73 2.88 8.97
CA TYR A 14 31.52 2.37 8.35
C TYR A 14 31.19 3.27 7.16
N ASN A 15 31.63 2.87 5.97
CA ASN A 15 31.41 3.62 4.74
C ASN A 15 30.44 2.83 3.85
N VAL A 16 29.42 3.47 3.31
CA VAL A 16 28.87 3.11 1.99
C VAL A 16 29.13 4.35 1.08
N THR A 17 29.20 4.23 -0.24
CA THR A 17 29.44 5.37 -1.15
C THR A 17 28.50 5.32 -2.34
N ILE A 18 28.03 6.48 -2.83
CA ILE A 18 27.19 6.62 -4.03
C ILE A 18 27.99 7.32 -5.12
N ALA A 19 28.33 6.61 -6.19
CA ALA A 19 28.85 7.21 -7.41
C ALA A 19 27.82 7.04 -8.53
N ALA A 20 27.15 8.14 -8.92
CA ALA A 20 26.31 8.15 -10.12
C ALA A 20 27.23 8.26 -11.35
N GLN A 21 27.47 7.13 -12.03
CA GLN A 21 28.11 7.12 -13.35
C GLN A 21 27.07 6.80 -14.42
N ASN A 22 26.95 7.70 -15.41
CA ASN A 22 26.00 7.64 -16.52
C ASN A 22 26.29 6.43 -17.44
N ASN A 23 25.80 5.24 -17.12
CA ASN A 23 25.77 4.10 -18.04
C ASN A 23 24.54 3.20 -17.76
N PRO A 24 23.70 2.87 -18.76
CA PRO A 24 22.36 2.28 -18.56
C PRO A 24 22.34 0.79 -18.19
N THR A 25 23.39 0.24 -17.59
CA THR A 25 23.46 -1.19 -17.21
C THR A 25 24.22 -1.45 -15.91
N GLN A 26 24.16 -0.54 -14.93
CA GLN A 26 24.84 -0.74 -13.64
C GLN A 26 24.03 -0.22 -12.43
N MET A 27 24.09 -0.96 -11.32
CA MET A 27 23.38 -0.68 -10.07
C MET A 27 23.92 0.59 -9.40
N ALA A 28 23.02 1.52 -9.03
CA ALA A 28 23.34 2.67 -8.20
C ALA A 28 23.46 2.25 -6.73
N GLN A 29 24.55 2.63 -6.06
CA GLN A 29 24.80 2.29 -4.65
C GLN A 29 24.29 3.42 -3.77
N LEU A 30 23.45 3.17 -2.74
CA LEU A 30 22.87 4.17 -1.83
C LEU A 30 23.45 4.01 -0.40
N THR A 31 23.85 5.12 0.23
CA THR A 31 24.46 5.17 1.58
C THR A 31 23.66 6.06 2.49
N ILE A 32 23.33 5.57 3.68
CA ILE A 32 22.57 6.31 4.68
C ILE A 32 23.17 6.03 6.04
N ASP A 33 23.38 7.07 6.84
CA ASP A 33 23.81 6.94 8.23
C ASP A 33 22.61 6.51 9.08
N ILE A 34 22.69 5.33 9.68
CA ILE A 34 21.66 4.78 10.56
C ILE A 34 22.23 4.48 11.95
N PRO A 35 21.44 4.67 13.03
CA PRO A 35 21.81 4.25 14.38
C PRO A 35 22.13 2.76 14.48
N ASP A 36 23.04 2.38 15.37
CA ASP A 36 23.51 0.99 15.56
C ASP A 36 22.37 -0.02 15.81
N GLU A 37 21.34 0.39 16.56
CA GLU A 37 20.16 -0.44 16.81
C GLU A 37 19.41 -0.79 15.52
N LEU A 38 19.35 0.14 14.57
CA LEU A 38 18.72 -0.08 13.28
C LEU A 38 19.61 -0.95 12.39
N ALA A 39 20.93 -0.78 12.44
CA ALA A 39 21.86 -1.63 11.71
C ALA A 39 21.76 -3.10 12.15
N GLN A 40 21.69 -3.37 13.47
CA GLN A 40 21.50 -4.72 13.99
C GLN A 40 20.17 -5.34 13.57
N ARG A 41 19.08 -4.56 13.58
CA ARG A 41 17.76 -5.02 13.15
C ARG A 41 17.67 -5.27 11.64
N LEU A 42 18.48 -4.58 10.85
CA LEU A 42 18.52 -4.69 9.39
C LEU A 42 19.50 -5.75 8.87
N ALA A 43 20.45 -6.20 9.70
CA ALA A 43 21.39 -7.28 9.37
C ALA A 43 20.74 -8.56 8.78
N PRO A 44 19.65 -9.11 9.35
CA PRO A 44 19.01 -10.30 8.76
C PRO A 44 18.27 -10.02 7.45
N TYR A 45 17.99 -8.76 7.13
CA TYR A 45 17.21 -8.37 5.95
C TYR A 45 18.08 -7.82 4.81
N GLN A 46 19.42 -7.83 4.92
CA GLN A 46 20.36 -7.22 3.96
C GLN A 46 20.08 -7.58 2.50
N ASN A 47 19.71 -8.82 2.21
CA ASN A 47 19.41 -9.29 0.84
C ASN A 47 18.03 -8.85 0.32
N GLN A 48 17.16 -8.36 1.20
CA GLN A 48 15.82 -7.85 0.90
C GLN A 48 15.73 -6.33 1.09
N ILE A 49 16.79 -5.70 1.60
CA ILE A 49 16.85 -4.26 1.84
C ILE A 49 16.57 -3.48 0.56
N SER A 50 17.06 -3.92 -0.59
CA SER A 50 16.79 -3.28 -1.88
C SER A 50 15.29 -3.29 -2.24
N GLU A 51 14.60 -4.40 -2.02
CA GLU A 51 13.16 -4.53 -2.25
C GLU A 51 12.35 -3.70 -1.24
N ILE A 52 12.78 -3.70 0.02
CA ILE A 52 12.18 -2.89 1.08
C ILE A 52 12.34 -1.40 0.75
N PHE A 53 13.53 -0.98 0.34
CA PHE A 53 13.76 0.41 -0.10
C PHE A 53 12.98 0.75 -1.36
N ALA A 54 12.91 -0.12 -2.36
CA ALA A 54 12.09 0.11 -3.55
C ALA A 54 10.61 0.32 -3.15
N ARG A 55 10.09 -0.53 -2.26
CA ARG A 55 8.72 -0.40 -1.76
C ARG A 55 8.52 0.87 -0.95
N LEU A 56 9.45 1.22 -0.05
CA LEU A 56 9.38 2.43 0.77
C LEU A 56 9.51 3.70 -0.05
N ILE A 57 10.43 3.73 -1.02
CA ILE A 57 10.61 4.85 -1.96
C ILE A 57 9.36 5.00 -2.82
N ASN A 58 8.81 3.90 -3.37
CA ASN A 58 7.56 3.97 -4.12
C ASN A 58 6.39 4.42 -3.23
N THR A 59 6.40 4.12 -1.94
CA THR A 59 5.38 4.61 -1.00
C THR A 59 5.62 6.08 -0.61
N SER A 60 6.89 6.48 -0.46
CA SER A 60 7.29 7.80 0.05
C SER A 60 7.37 8.87 -1.04
N LEU A 61 7.80 8.54 -2.26
CA LEU A 61 7.82 9.47 -3.39
C LEU A 61 6.40 9.78 -3.89
N LEU A 62 5.43 8.89 -3.64
CA LEU A 62 4.01 9.21 -3.77
C LEU A 62 3.55 10.24 -2.71
N ASN A 63 4.26 10.33 -1.58
CA ASN A 63 3.95 11.25 -0.46
C ASN A 63 4.85 12.51 -0.39
N GLU A 64 6.02 12.55 -1.02
CA GLU A 64 7.00 13.65 -0.96
C GLU A 64 6.54 14.93 -1.65
N SER A 65 5.43 14.89 -2.41
CA SER A 65 4.87 16.08 -3.04
C SER A 65 4.16 17.03 -2.06
N THR A 66 4.14 16.75 -0.75
CA THR A 66 3.43 17.57 0.25
C THR A 66 4.26 17.90 1.49
N SER A 67 5.45 18.50 1.30
CA SER A 67 6.15 19.19 2.39
C SER A 67 5.62 20.61 2.60
N SER A 68 4.45 20.74 3.23
CA SER A 68 4.09 21.88 4.08
C SER A 68 2.74 21.62 4.76
N THR A 69 2.79 21.38 6.07
CA THR A 69 1.74 21.61 7.10
C THR A 69 0.33 21.93 6.59
N GLU A 70 -0.41 20.93 6.11
CA GLU A 70 -1.87 20.82 6.28
C GLU A 70 -2.20 19.31 6.31
N LEU A 71 -3.14 18.94 7.18
CA LEU A 71 -3.49 17.56 7.50
C LEU A 71 -3.75 16.72 6.22
N VAL A 72 -2.97 15.65 6.04
CA VAL A 72 -3.28 14.46 5.24
C VAL A 72 -3.71 14.74 3.79
N SER A 73 -2.76 14.69 2.85
CA SER A 73 -3.10 14.48 1.43
C SER A 73 -2.04 13.68 0.66
N ASN A 74 -1.69 12.49 1.15
CA ASN A 74 -1.97 11.34 0.27
C ASN A 74 -3.50 11.37 0.13
N PRO A 75 -4.15 11.23 -1.04
CA PRO A 75 -5.57 10.97 -1.04
C PRO A 75 -5.70 9.65 -0.26
N LEU A 76 -5.91 9.79 1.04
CA LEU A 76 -6.08 8.69 1.95
C LEU A 76 -7.25 7.98 1.32
N SER A 77 -7.24 6.65 1.25
CA SER A 77 -8.32 5.96 0.55
C SER A 77 -9.71 6.44 1.00
N THR A 78 -9.81 7.03 2.20
CA THR A 78 -10.92 7.81 2.77
C THR A 78 -11.39 9.07 2.03
N ASP A 79 -10.59 9.71 1.17
CA ASP A 79 -11.00 10.93 0.44
C ASP A 79 -11.90 10.58 -0.75
N PHE A 80 -11.92 9.31 -1.12
CA PHE A 80 -12.79 8.80 -2.16
C PHE A 80 -14.11 8.29 -1.57
N PRO A 81 -15.27 8.81 -2.02
CA PRO A 81 -16.57 8.45 -1.47
C PRO A 81 -16.86 6.94 -1.43
N THR A 82 -16.36 6.19 -2.41
CA THR A 82 -16.56 4.73 -2.49
C THR A 82 -15.88 3.97 -1.36
N TYR A 83 -14.72 4.42 -0.88
CA TYR A 83 -14.07 3.78 0.27
C TYR A 83 -14.90 3.96 1.54
N LEU A 84 -15.36 5.18 1.81
CA LEU A 84 -16.21 5.47 2.97
C LEU A 84 -17.50 4.66 2.91
N GLU A 85 -18.11 4.53 1.73
CA GLU A 85 -19.31 3.71 1.52
C GLU A 85 -19.09 2.23 1.93
N ILE A 86 -17.93 1.66 1.56
CA ILE A 86 -17.59 0.28 1.94
C ILE A 86 -17.27 0.19 3.44
N ILE A 87 -16.55 1.15 4.01
CA ILE A 87 -16.26 1.17 5.45
C ILE A 87 -17.56 1.28 6.26
N ASP A 88 -18.45 2.20 5.90
CA ASP A 88 -19.75 2.37 6.57
C ASP A 88 -20.59 1.11 6.45
N PHE A 89 -20.58 0.46 5.28
CA PHE A 89 -21.23 -0.83 5.09
C PHE A 89 -20.68 -1.89 6.06
N LEU A 90 -19.36 -2.02 6.18
CA LEU A 90 -18.71 -3.02 7.03
C LEU A 90 -18.86 -2.74 8.53
N VAL A 91 -18.79 -1.48 8.95
CA VAL A 91 -18.98 -1.05 10.35
C VAL A 91 -20.37 -1.41 10.86
N ASN A 92 -21.37 -1.38 9.97
CA ASN A 92 -22.74 -1.80 10.28
C ASN A 92 -22.93 -3.32 10.41
N ARG A 93 -21.85 -4.11 10.38
CA ARG A 93 -21.85 -5.57 10.57
C ARG A 93 -22.87 -6.28 9.66
N PRO A 94 -22.72 -6.19 8.34
CA PRO A 94 -23.69 -6.70 7.40
C PRO A 94 -23.77 -8.22 7.47
N THR A 95 -24.96 -8.77 7.19
CA THR A 95 -25.17 -10.22 7.11
C THR A 95 -24.45 -10.80 5.88
N SER A 96 -24.27 -12.12 5.86
CA SER A 96 -23.69 -12.79 4.68
C SER A 96 -24.51 -12.52 3.40
N GLU A 97 -25.84 -12.45 3.50
CA GLU A 97 -26.70 -12.11 2.36
C GLU A 97 -26.52 -10.67 1.89
N GLN A 98 -26.37 -9.72 2.82
CA GLN A 98 -26.11 -8.32 2.49
C GLN A 98 -24.74 -8.16 1.82
N ILE A 99 -23.70 -8.83 2.32
CA ILE A 99 -22.36 -8.81 1.72
C ILE A 99 -22.40 -9.41 0.31
N ALA A 100 -23.06 -10.56 0.12
CA ALA A 100 -23.18 -11.21 -1.17
C ALA A 100 -23.84 -10.31 -2.23
N ASN A 101 -24.85 -9.55 -1.83
CA ASN A 101 -25.62 -8.67 -2.71
C ASN A 101 -25.11 -7.21 -2.75
N PHE A 102 -24.05 -6.89 -2.01
CA PHE A 102 -23.56 -5.52 -1.92
C PHE A 102 -23.18 -4.96 -3.30
N LYS A 103 -23.63 -3.73 -3.54
CA LYS A 103 -23.24 -2.89 -4.66
C LYS A 103 -22.95 -1.50 -4.13
N VAL A 104 -21.91 -0.88 -4.67
CA VAL A 104 -21.65 0.54 -4.43
C VAL A 104 -22.74 1.39 -5.06
N SER A 105 -22.92 2.60 -4.55
CA SER A 105 -23.93 3.55 -4.96
C SER A 105 -23.84 3.86 -6.45
N GLU A 106 -24.97 4.24 -7.05
CA GLU A 106 -25.03 4.65 -8.47
C GLU A 106 -24.03 5.77 -8.78
N ARG A 107 -23.80 6.69 -7.82
CA ARG A 107 -22.78 7.73 -7.94
C ARG A 107 -21.38 7.13 -8.10
N SER A 108 -21.01 6.17 -7.24
CA SER A 108 -19.74 5.46 -7.31
C SER A 108 -19.60 4.66 -8.62
N GLN A 109 -20.67 4.01 -9.09
CA GLN A 109 -20.65 3.27 -10.36
C GLN A 109 -20.44 4.19 -11.56
N THR A 110 -21.16 5.31 -11.63
CA THR A 110 -21.01 6.31 -12.70
C THR A 110 -19.60 6.91 -12.70
N ARG A 111 -19.07 7.26 -11.53
CA ARG A 111 -17.71 7.78 -11.40
C ARG A 111 -16.66 6.79 -11.91
N LEU A 112 -16.79 5.50 -11.55
CA LEU A 112 -15.93 4.45 -12.07
C LEU A 112 -16.01 4.34 -13.60
N GLN A 113 -17.21 4.42 -14.18
CA GLN A 113 -17.38 4.40 -15.65
C GLN A 113 -16.69 5.59 -16.32
N GLU A 114 -16.81 6.79 -15.76
CA GLU A 114 -16.10 7.98 -16.26
C GLU A 114 -14.58 7.80 -16.21
N LEU A 115 -14.04 7.29 -15.10
CA LEU A 115 -12.61 7.04 -14.95
C LEU A 115 -12.10 5.98 -15.93
N LEU A 116 -12.86 4.90 -16.14
CA LEU A 116 -12.51 3.88 -17.13
C LEU A 116 -12.56 4.42 -18.56
N GLN A 117 -13.50 5.32 -18.86
CA GLN A 117 -13.55 5.98 -20.16
C GLN A 117 -12.32 6.89 -20.36
N LYS A 118 -12.01 7.74 -19.37
CA LYS A 118 -10.80 8.57 -19.39
C LYS A 118 -9.51 7.76 -19.48
N ASN A 119 -9.46 6.59 -18.83
CA ASN A 119 -8.34 5.67 -18.91
C ASN A 119 -8.11 5.21 -20.36
N ARG A 120 -9.18 4.80 -21.05
CA ARG A 120 -9.13 4.40 -22.47
C ARG A 120 -8.68 5.53 -23.38
N ASP A 121 -9.13 6.75 -23.08
CA ASP A 121 -8.78 7.95 -23.84
C ASP A 121 -7.38 8.51 -23.46
N SER A 122 -6.64 7.83 -22.58
CA SER A 122 -5.33 8.26 -22.06
C SER A 122 -5.33 9.67 -21.45
N ASN A 123 -6.44 10.07 -20.85
CA ASN A 123 -6.69 11.41 -20.32
C ASN A 123 -6.99 11.39 -18.80
N LEU A 124 -6.31 10.50 -18.08
CA LEU A 124 -6.41 10.44 -16.62
C LEU A 124 -5.44 11.42 -15.97
N LEU A 125 -5.97 12.20 -15.02
CA LEU A 125 -5.14 12.97 -14.11
C LEU A 125 -4.46 12.03 -13.09
N PRO A 126 -3.30 12.40 -12.52
CA PRO A 126 -2.65 11.60 -11.49
C PRO A 126 -3.54 11.26 -10.28
N SER A 127 -4.41 12.19 -9.85
CA SER A 127 -5.40 11.95 -8.80
C SER A 127 -6.46 10.92 -9.20
N GLU A 128 -6.84 10.91 -10.47
CA GLU A 128 -7.81 9.97 -11.04
C GLU A 128 -7.21 8.57 -11.24
N VAL A 129 -5.89 8.47 -11.49
CA VAL A 129 -5.16 7.20 -11.44
C VAL A 129 -5.20 6.62 -10.03
N ALA A 130 -4.95 7.43 -9.00
CA ALA A 130 -5.04 7.00 -7.61
C ALA A 130 -6.46 6.52 -7.25
N GLU A 131 -7.49 7.24 -7.72
CA GLU A 131 -8.90 6.85 -7.56
C GLU A 131 -9.19 5.50 -8.23
N LEU A 132 -8.70 5.28 -9.46
CA LEU A 132 -8.92 4.03 -10.20
C LEU A 132 -8.18 2.84 -9.54
N ASN A 133 -6.95 3.06 -9.06
CA ASN A 133 -6.21 2.04 -8.30
C ASN A 133 -6.93 1.65 -7.00
N LEU A 134 -7.64 2.60 -6.37
CA LEU A 134 -8.46 2.31 -5.20
C LEU A 134 -9.66 1.43 -5.57
N TYR A 135 -10.36 1.74 -6.67
CA TYR A 135 -11.47 0.89 -7.14
C TYR A 135 -11.03 -0.56 -7.35
N GLU A 136 -9.83 -0.79 -7.92
CA GLU A 136 -9.26 -2.13 -8.09
C GLU A 136 -9.03 -2.85 -6.75
N GLN A 137 -8.43 -2.16 -5.77
CA GLN A 137 -8.20 -2.73 -4.44
C GLN A 137 -9.52 -3.09 -3.73
N LEU A 138 -10.52 -2.22 -3.83
CA LEU A 138 -11.84 -2.43 -3.25
C LEU A 138 -12.60 -3.57 -3.94
N ASP A 139 -12.43 -3.75 -5.25
CA ASP A 139 -13.04 -4.86 -5.99
C ASP A 139 -12.48 -6.21 -5.53
N VAL A 140 -11.16 -6.33 -5.38
CA VAL A 140 -10.52 -7.55 -4.86
C VAL A 140 -11.02 -7.86 -3.45
N LEU A 141 -11.07 -6.84 -2.57
CA LEU A 141 -11.58 -6.98 -1.21
C LEU A 141 -13.04 -7.47 -1.21
N MET A 142 -13.93 -6.78 -1.93
CA MET A 142 -15.35 -7.12 -1.98
C MET A 142 -15.60 -8.48 -2.61
N THR A 143 -14.82 -8.86 -3.63
CA THR A 143 -14.88 -10.19 -4.25
C THR A 143 -14.57 -11.28 -3.23
N MET A 144 -13.50 -11.11 -2.44
CA MET A 144 -13.16 -12.07 -1.38
C MET A 144 -14.23 -12.15 -0.30
N LEU A 145 -14.80 -11.01 0.10
CA LEU A 145 -15.91 -10.97 1.06
C LEU A 145 -17.13 -11.72 0.53
N LYS A 146 -17.54 -11.46 -0.71
CA LYS A 146 -18.67 -12.12 -1.38
C LYS A 146 -18.48 -13.63 -1.45
N ILE A 147 -17.30 -14.10 -1.86
CA ILE A 147 -16.99 -15.54 -1.92
C ILE A 147 -17.21 -16.20 -0.56
N ARG A 148 -16.68 -15.61 0.52
CA ARG A 148 -16.84 -16.14 1.88
C ARG A 148 -18.28 -16.09 2.35
N SER A 149 -19.02 -15.05 1.99
CA SER A 149 -20.44 -14.93 2.34
C SER A 149 -21.31 -15.97 1.63
N TYR A 150 -21.06 -16.26 0.35
CA TYR A 150 -21.75 -17.34 -0.35
C TYR A 150 -21.49 -18.71 0.29
N ALA A 151 -20.24 -18.96 0.71
CA ALA A 151 -19.91 -20.19 1.44
C ALA A 151 -20.72 -20.30 2.75
N SER A 152 -20.77 -19.22 3.53
CA SER A 152 -21.55 -19.17 4.79
C SER A 152 -23.05 -19.40 4.57
N ILE A 153 -23.65 -18.77 3.55
CA ILE A 153 -25.07 -18.94 3.20
C ILE A 153 -25.36 -20.40 2.85
N ARG A 154 -24.49 -21.03 2.05
CA ARG A 154 -24.65 -22.43 1.65
C ARG A 154 -24.59 -23.39 2.84
N THR A 155 -23.72 -23.14 3.81
CA THR A 155 -23.63 -23.93 5.05
C THR A 155 -24.86 -23.74 5.95
N GLN A 156 -25.46 -22.54 5.95
CA GLN A 156 -26.67 -22.26 6.73
C GLN A 156 -27.95 -22.85 6.12
N ASN A 157 -27.93 -23.24 4.83
CA ASN A 157 -29.10 -23.78 4.14
C ASN A 157 -28.81 -25.17 3.51
N PRO A 158 -28.60 -26.23 4.31
CA PRO A 158 -28.25 -27.56 3.81
C PRO A 158 -29.42 -28.35 3.19
N SER A 159 -30.64 -27.83 3.20
CA SER A 159 -31.86 -28.61 3.01
C SER A 159 -32.53 -28.50 1.64
N ILE A 160 -31.82 -28.71 0.51
CA ILE A 160 -32.47 -29.04 -0.77
C ILE A 160 -31.57 -29.97 -1.61
N SER A 161 -31.19 -31.14 -1.08
CA SER A 161 -30.55 -32.20 -1.87
C SER A 161 -30.63 -33.54 -1.16
N HIS A 162 -31.79 -34.23 -1.21
CA HIS A 162 -31.94 -35.70 -1.36
C HIS A 162 -33.36 -36.12 -0.96
N SER A 163 -34.27 -36.05 -1.93
CA SER A 163 -35.44 -36.94 -2.01
C SER A 163 -35.63 -37.27 -3.50
N ALA A 164 -35.07 -38.41 -3.91
CA ALA A 164 -35.39 -39.12 -5.14
C ALA A 164 -35.39 -40.62 -4.82
#